data_AF-A0A177BX27-F1
#
_entry.id   AF-A0A177BX27-F1
#
_cell.length_a   1.000
_cell.length_b   1.000
_cell.length_c   1.000
_cell.angle_alpha   90.00
_cell.angle_beta   90.00
_cell.angle_gamma   90.00
#
_symmetry.space_group_name_H-M   'P 1'
#
loop_
_entity.id
_entity.type
_entity.pdbx_description
1 polymer ?
#
loop_
_entity_poly.entity_id
_entity_poly.type
_entity_poly.pdbx_seq_one_letter_code
_entity_poly.pdbx_strand_id
1 'polypeptide(L)'
;MHLRGPMNVSQIAVYKLPDLSISKRDSTRRTGGRANRRRKMQRPPSSSPCAHSASETSSPSPLPPVKRDEPSPTAIDTPQPAGPSNKPSYDNNVKVTGASTWSRVAYYASAAPAAASGFAFLANLGDPQRSGTFDYAFGNSLGYVIGDGSRVAADSTPFDGTLETSEREIAVFTEKECDDNCEYARPDATAHYGWDGPSKAFFIEFQMDHYDNYGSDQGMLSDAPAWWFLNAAIPRILQYGNDRKNIPCSCWSTGCGEFDAFEILGRGEVRAKSTIHRQGNLEGGDSNYFLRPVGRAIKFAVVFHNWNITARVLDDGFDFGASLTQAQIDDILAYDASDYSHSLFSIGD
;
A
#
# COMPACT_ATOMS: atom_id res chain seq x y z
N MET A 1 -1.45 5.39 -1.35
CA MET A 1 -0.54 4.74 -2.31
C MET A 1 0.46 5.77 -2.80
N HIS A 2 1.58 5.36 -3.36
CA HIS A 2 2.66 6.24 -3.78
C HIS A 2 3.18 5.80 -5.14
N LEU A 3 3.54 6.77 -5.99
CA LEU A 3 4.06 6.53 -7.33
C LEU A 3 5.39 7.26 -7.47
N ARG A 4 6.38 6.61 -8.06
CA ARG A 4 7.68 7.21 -8.43
C ARG A 4 7.99 6.93 -9.89
N GLY A 5 8.51 7.94 -10.58
CA GLY A 5 8.92 7.83 -11.98
C GLY A 5 10.27 7.10 -12.16
N PRO A 6 10.70 6.90 -13.41
CA PRO A 6 10.00 7.22 -14.66
C PRO A 6 8.76 6.35 -14.92
N MET A 7 7.58 6.97 -14.99
CA MET A 7 6.32 6.28 -15.20
C MET A 7 5.30 7.16 -15.92
N ASN A 8 4.65 6.59 -16.94
CA ASN A 8 3.45 7.15 -17.55
C ASN A 8 2.24 6.33 -17.07
N VAL A 9 1.28 6.97 -16.42
CA VAL A 9 0.04 6.37 -15.92
C VAL A 9 -1.12 6.88 -16.74
N SER A 10 -1.94 5.97 -17.26
CA SER A 10 -3.11 6.32 -18.07
C SER A 10 -4.40 6.30 -17.27
N GLN A 11 -4.51 5.40 -16.29
CA GLN A 11 -5.66 5.35 -15.40
C GLN A 11 -5.34 4.65 -14.07
N ILE A 12 -6.08 5.03 -13.03
CA ILE A 12 -6.08 4.39 -11.71
C ILE A 12 -7.52 4.22 -11.25
N ALA A 13 -7.83 3.07 -10.66
CA ALA A 13 -9.13 2.80 -10.05
C ALA A 13 -8.96 2.20 -8.65
N VAL A 14 -9.82 2.62 -7.71
CA VAL A 14 -9.89 2.00 -6.38
C VAL A 14 -11.28 1.46 -6.15
N TYR A 15 -11.36 0.22 -5.68
CA TYR A 15 -12.59 -0.49 -5.38
C TYR A 15 -12.66 -0.87 -3.91
N LYS A 16 -13.87 -0.86 -3.36
CA LYS A 16 -14.15 -1.42 -2.04
C LYS A 16 -15.27 -2.45 -2.14
N LEU A 17 -15.12 -3.53 -1.37
CA LEU A 17 -16.23 -4.41 -1.06
C LEU A 17 -17.07 -3.72 0.02
N PRO A 18 -18.40 -3.55 -0.16
CA PRO A 18 -19.25 -3.00 0.89
C PRO A 18 -19.09 -3.81 2.19
N ASP A 19 -18.81 -3.14 3.30
CA ASP A 19 -18.78 -3.79 4.61
C ASP A 19 -20.19 -4.30 4.94
N LEU A 20 -20.39 -5.62 4.79
CA LEU A 20 -21.64 -6.30 5.16
C LEU A 20 -21.90 -6.25 6.69
N SER A 21 -20.94 -5.74 7.48
CA SER A 21 -20.99 -5.68 8.94
C SER A 21 -21.57 -4.39 9.53
N ILE A 22 -21.85 -3.35 8.74
CA ILE A 22 -22.55 -2.14 9.23
C ILE A 22 -24.05 -2.22 8.88
N SER A 23 -24.69 -3.33 9.22
CA SER A 23 -26.15 -3.38 9.29
C SER A 23 -26.60 -3.26 10.75
N LYS A 24 -27.16 -2.09 11.09
CA LYS A 24 -28.06 -1.83 12.23
C LYS A 24 -27.63 -2.42 13.58
N ARG A 25 -26.59 -1.88 14.21
CA ARG A 25 -26.42 -2.03 15.66
C ARG A 25 -25.71 -0.86 16.34
N ASP A 26 -26.02 0.38 15.97
CA ASP A 26 -25.72 1.49 16.88
C ASP A 26 -26.69 2.66 16.70
N SER A 27 -27.83 2.60 17.38
CA SER A 27 -28.70 3.76 17.57
C SER A 27 -29.51 3.72 18.86
N THR A 28 -29.10 2.96 19.88
CA THR A 28 -29.70 3.05 21.23
C THR A 28 -28.79 2.43 22.28
N ARG A 29 -27.81 3.19 22.78
CA ARG A 29 -27.45 3.29 24.22
C ARG A 29 -26.10 3.99 24.38
N ARG A 30 -26.13 5.29 24.67
CA ARG A 30 -25.28 5.92 25.69
C ARG A 30 -25.65 7.41 25.86
N THR A 31 -26.87 7.65 26.35
CA THR A 31 -27.15 8.86 27.13
C THR A 31 -27.03 8.49 28.60
N GLY A 32 -25.94 8.94 29.23
CA GLY A 32 -25.67 8.71 30.64
C GLY A 32 -24.55 9.63 31.08
N GLY A 33 -24.83 10.94 31.11
CA GLY A 33 -23.88 11.94 31.58
C GLY A 33 -23.58 11.78 33.07
N ARG A 34 -22.36 12.17 33.44
CA ARG A 34 -22.11 12.79 34.74
C ARG A 34 -20.93 13.75 34.62
N ALA A 35 -21.26 15.03 34.76
CA ALA A 35 -20.33 16.11 34.92
C ALA A 35 -19.49 15.93 36.19
N ASN A 36 -18.22 16.33 36.14
CA ASN A 36 -17.60 16.97 37.29
C ASN A 36 -16.63 18.06 36.87
N ARG A 37 -16.68 19.15 37.63
CA ARG A 37 -16.19 20.49 37.33
C ARG A 37 -14.96 20.78 38.21
N ARG A 38 -14.03 21.58 37.68
CA ARG A 38 -12.94 22.35 38.35
C ARG A 38 -11.71 21.50 38.75
N ARG A 39 -10.46 21.93 38.54
CA ARG A 39 -9.87 23.24 38.89
C ARG A 39 -8.58 23.51 38.07
N LYS A 40 -8.35 24.80 37.82
CA LYS A 40 -7.23 25.45 37.12
C LYS A 40 -5.97 25.53 38.01
N MET A 41 -4.77 25.24 37.48
CA MET A 41 -3.51 25.94 37.84
C MET A 41 -2.45 25.76 36.74
N GLN A 42 -1.70 26.84 36.50
CA GLN A 42 -0.65 27.00 35.49
C GLN A 42 0.75 26.69 36.06
N ARG A 43 1.61 26.04 35.25
CA ARG A 43 3.00 26.39 34.87
C ARG A 43 3.95 25.17 34.77
N PRO A 44 4.99 25.24 33.90
CA PRO A 44 5.73 24.10 33.33
C PRO A 44 7.18 24.02 33.90
N PRO A 45 8.16 23.37 33.23
CA PRO A 45 8.26 21.97 32.83
C PRO A 45 9.54 21.32 33.43
N SER A 46 9.61 20.00 33.62
CA SER A 46 10.91 19.33 33.76
C SER A 46 10.85 17.82 33.63
N SER A 47 11.70 17.33 32.73
CA SER A 47 12.54 16.12 32.83
C SER A 47 11.89 14.75 33.05
N SER A 48 12.09 13.90 32.04
CA SER A 48 12.16 12.43 32.12
C SER A 48 12.92 11.92 33.35
N PRO A 49 12.68 10.65 33.72
CA PRO A 49 13.70 9.66 33.33
C PRO A 49 13.07 8.35 32.84
N CYS A 50 13.37 7.97 31.59
CA CYS A 50 13.38 6.56 31.20
C CYS A 50 14.81 6.09 31.35
N ALA A 51 15.11 5.45 32.48
CA ALA A 51 16.30 4.65 32.67
C ALA A 51 15.89 3.20 32.45
N HIS A 52 16.48 2.52 31.45
CA HIS A 52 16.69 1.08 31.54
C HIS A 52 17.97 0.68 30.78
N SER A 53 18.67 -0.23 31.44
CA SER A 53 20.02 -0.75 31.26
C SER A 53 20.39 -1.18 29.85
N ALA A 54 21.64 -0.86 29.50
CA ALA A 54 22.43 -1.60 28.55
C ALA A 54 22.65 -3.05 29.05
N SER A 55 22.56 -4.02 28.15
CA SER A 55 23.12 -5.34 28.36
C SER A 55 23.81 -5.80 27.08
N GLU A 56 25.03 -6.28 27.26
CA GLU A 56 26.03 -6.53 26.25
C GLU A 56 25.72 -7.75 25.38
N THR A 57 26.21 -7.65 24.15
CA THR A 57 26.32 -8.67 23.11
C THR A 57 27.13 -9.89 23.55
N SER A 58 26.61 -11.09 23.27
CA SER A 58 27.41 -12.32 23.19
C SER A 58 27.02 -13.13 21.94
N SER A 59 28.01 -13.40 21.11
CA SER A 59 27.92 -14.20 19.88
C SER A 59 27.86 -15.70 20.19
N PRO A 60 27.06 -16.51 19.47
CA PRO A 60 27.18 -17.96 19.53
C PRO A 60 28.13 -18.53 18.46
N SER A 61 28.99 -19.45 18.90
CA SER A 61 29.89 -20.30 18.10
C SER A 61 29.15 -21.40 17.31
N PRO A 62 29.78 -22.01 16.29
CA PRO A 62 29.12 -22.86 15.30
C PRO A 62 28.88 -24.31 15.76
N LEU A 63 27.80 -24.92 15.26
CA LEU A 63 27.44 -26.33 15.42
C LEU A 63 28.26 -27.26 14.49
N PRO A 64 28.54 -28.52 14.90
CA PRO A 64 29.23 -29.52 14.09
C PRO A 64 28.31 -30.22 13.05
N PRO A 65 28.88 -30.85 12.01
CA PRO A 65 28.13 -31.35 10.86
C PRO A 65 27.41 -32.68 11.11
N VAL A 66 26.16 -32.76 10.64
CA VAL A 66 25.34 -33.99 10.60
C VAL A 66 25.72 -34.82 9.37
N LYS A 67 26.01 -36.11 9.59
CA LYS A 67 26.31 -37.10 8.55
C LYS A 67 25.04 -37.48 7.78
N ARG A 68 25.18 -37.60 6.46
CA ARG A 68 24.19 -38.21 5.55
C ARG A 68 24.33 -39.72 5.62
N ASP A 69 23.22 -40.42 5.83
CA ASP A 69 23.07 -41.83 5.48
C ASP A 69 21.94 -41.96 4.46
N GLU A 70 22.30 -42.49 3.30
CA GLU A 70 21.42 -42.89 2.21
C GLU A 70 21.14 -44.39 2.34
N PRO A 71 19.89 -44.82 2.14
CA PRO A 71 19.72 -46.04 1.37
C PRO A 71 18.63 -45.94 0.30
N SER A 72 18.94 -46.52 -0.85
CA SER A 72 18.10 -46.75 -2.03
C SER A 72 17.43 -48.16 -1.96
N PRO A 73 16.61 -48.58 -2.94
CA PRO A 73 15.17 -48.34 -3.07
C PRO A 73 14.34 -49.64 -2.89
N THR A 74 13.03 -49.52 -2.60
CA THR A 74 12.12 -50.68 -2.65
C THR A 74 10.80 -50.36 -3.36
N ALA A 75 10.54 -51.19 -4.36
CA ALA A 75 9.36 -51.48 -5.16
C ALA A 75 8.01 -50.74 -4.96
N ILE A 76 7.48 -50.37 -6.13
CA ILE A 76 6.14 -49.94 -6.49
C ILE A 76 5.10 -51.00 -6.11
N ASP A 77 3.97 -50.59 -5.52
CA ASP A 77 2.73 -51.36 -5.57
C ASP A 77 1.54 -50.43 -5.86
N THR A 78 0.68 -50.86 -6.78
CA THR A 78 -0.38 -50.05 -7.41
C THR A 78 -1.74 -50.64 -7.03
N PRO A 79 -2.67 -49.89 -6.41
CA PRO A 79 -4.05 -50.33 -6.29
C PRO A 79 -4.97 -49.70 -7.36
N GLN A 80 -5.69 -50.57 -8.08
CA GLN A 80 -6.74 -50.32 -9.07
C GLN A 80 -8.09 -49.90 -8.38
N PRO A 81 -9.04 -49.19 -9.06
CA PRO A 81 -9.96 -48.26 -8.41
C PRO A 81 -11.27 -48.86 -7.88
N ALA A 82 -11.82 -48.20 -6.85
CA ALA A 82 -13.14 -48.45 -6.27
C ALA A 82 -14.27 -47.76 -7.06
N GLY A 83 -15.41 -48.45 -7.18
CA GLY A 83 -16.61 -48.01 -7.91
C GLY A 83 -17.40 -46.86 -7.27
N PRO A 84 -18.51 -46.42 -7.93
CA PRO A 84 -19.13 -45.13 -7.67
C PRO A 84 -19.98 -45.13 -6.38
N SER A 85 -19.74 -44.14 -5.52
CA SER A 85 -20.55 -43.86 -4.33
C SER A 85 -21.59 -42.78 -4.62
N ASN A 86 -22.80 -42.98 -4.10
CA ASN A 86 -24.01 -42.18 -4.29
C ASN A 86 -23.84 -40.71 -3.87
N LYS A 87 -24.33 -39.78 -4.70
CA LYS A 87 -24.48 -38.35 -4.34
C LYS A 87 -25.70 -38.17 -3.41
N PRO A 88 -25.57 -37.50 -2.25
CA PRO A 88 -26.74 -36.98 -1.54
C PRO A 88 -27.26 -35.72 -2.26
N SER A 89 -28.58 -35.72 -2.50
CA SER A 89 -29.36 -34.58 -2.99
C SER A 89 -29.37 -33.48 -1.92
N TYR A 90 -28.81 -32.31 -2.24
CA TYR A 90 -28.92 -31.13 -1.38
C TYR A 90 -30.16 -30.31 -1.76
N ASP A 91 -30.89 -29.95 -0.70
CA ASP A 91 -32.13 -29.20 -0.67
C ASP A 91 -31.92 -27.77 -1.21
N ASN A 92 -32.70 -27.38 -2.22
CA ASN A 92 -32.61 -26.09 -2.91
C ASN A 92 -33.28 -24.96 -2.11
N ASN A 93 -32.71 -24.60 -0.97
CA ASN A 93 -33.17 -23.42 -0.23
C ASN A 93 -32.01 -22.59 0.35
N VAL A 94 -30.98 -22.38 -0.44
CA VAL A 94 -30.04 -21.26 -0.22
C VAL A 94 -30.66 -20.02 -0.85
N LYS A 95 -31.10 -19.09 0.00
CA LYS A 95 -31.26 -17.68 -0.38
C LYS A 95 -29.97 -17.26 -1.06
N VAL A 96 -30.01 -17.03 -2.37
CA VAL A 96 -28.93 -16.36 -3.10
C VAL A 96 -28.83 -14.95 -2.51
N THR A 97 -27.93 -14.78 -1.54
CA THR A 97 -27.38 -13.47 -1.21
C THR A 97 -26.79 -12.95 -2.51
N GLY A 98 -27.31 -11.84 -3.05
CA GLY A 98 -26.83 -11.28 -4.31
C GLY A 98 -25.30 -11.20 -4.30
N ALA A 99 -24.66 -11.57 -5.41
CA ALA A 99 -23.21 -11.59 -5.51
C ALA A 99 -22.63 -10.26 -4.99
N SER A 100 -21.73 -10.35 -4.00
CA SER A 100 -21.06 -9.18 -3.44
C SER A 100 -20.39 -8.42 -4.58
N THR A 101 -20.77 -7.16 -4.76
CA THR A 101 -20.28 -6.33 -5.86
C THR A 101 -19.28 -5.33 -5.30
N TRP A 102 -18.08 -5.33 -5.86
CA TRP A 102 -17.04 -4.37 -5.51
C TRP A 102 -17.32 -3.06 -6.25
N SER A 103 -17.42 -1.95 -5.53
CA SER A 103 -17.77 -0.65 -6.12
C SER A 103 -16.54 0.23 -6.28
N ARG A 104 -16.39 0.88 -7.44
CA ARG A 104 -15.31 1.85 -7.68
C ARG A 104 -15.58 3.11 -6.87
N VAL A 105 -14.68 3.43 -5.94
CA VAL A 105 -14.78 4.58 -5.03
C VAL A 105 -13.85 5.73 -5.43
N ALA A 106 -12.88 5.48 -6.30
CA ALA A 106 -12.03 6.51 -6.89
C ALA A 106 -11.62 6.11 -8.31
N TYR A 107 -11.52 7.08 -9.21
CA TYR A 107 -11.10 6.88 -10.59
C TYR A 107 -10.33 8.08 -11.13
N TYR A 108 -9.30 7.78 -11.91
CA TYR A 108 -8.39 8.72 -12.53
C TYR A 108 -8.16 8.31 -13.98
N ALA A 109 -8.10 9.28 -14.88
CA ALA A 109 -7.66 9.11 -16.26
C ALA A 109 -6.80 10.31 -16.70
N SER A 110 -5.70 10.04 -17.38
CA SER A 110 -4.74 11.07 -17.83
C SER A 110 -5.13 11.76 -19.14
N ALA A 111 -6.17 11.26 -19.83
CA ALA A 111 -6.63 11.82 -21.11
C ALA A 111 -6.91 13.33 -20.97
N ALA A 112 -6.25 14.15 -21.79
CA ALA A 112 -6.29 15.61 -21.63
C ALA A 112 -7.71 16.20 -21.86
N PRO A 113 -8.24 17.01 -20.92
CA PRO A 113 -7.66 17.34 -19.62
C PRO A 113 -7.80 16.17 -18.63
N ALA A 114 -6.71 15.85 -17.93
CA ALA A 114 -6.72 14.78 -16.93
C ALA A 114 -7.82 15.01 -15.88
N ALA A 115 -8.47 13.93 -15.47
CA ALA A 115 -9.62 13.97 -14.57
C ALA A 115 -9.46 12.94 -13.46
N ALA A 116 -9.83 13.34 -12.24
CA ALA A 116 -9.78 12.50 -11.07
C ALA A 116 -11.01 12.75 -10.19
N SER A 117 -11.55 11.68 -9.60
CA SER A 117 -12.58 11.72 -8.57
C SER A 117 -12.22 10.77 -7.44
N GLY A 118 -12.38 11.17 -6.19
CA GLY A 118 -12.02 10.35 -5.03
C GLY A 118 -10.52 10.33 -4.72
N PHE A 119 -9.73 11.24 -5.30
CA PHE A 119 -8.28 11.30 -5.14
C PHE A 119 -7.79 12.68 -4.70
N ALA A 120 -6.79 12.70 -3.82
CA ALA A 120 -5.92 13.84 -3.56
C ALA A 120 -4.46 13.48 -3.90
N PHE A 121 -3.80 14.35 -4.68
CA PHE A 121 -2.42 14.17 -5.11
C PHE A 121 -1.49 15.11 -4.33
N LEU A 122 -0.58 14.52 -3.58
CA LEU A 122 0.31 15.20 -2.64
C LEU A 122 1.77 14.81 -2.92
N ALA A 123 2.73 15.59 -2.42
CA ALA A 123 4.13 15.18 -2.32
C ALA A 123 4.77 15.77 -1.05
N ASN A 124 5.94 15.28 -0.66
CA ASN A 124 6.75 15.83 0.44
C ASN A 124 7.43 17.16 0.03
N LEU A 125 6.62 18.11 -0.43
CA LEU A 125 6.99 19.43 -0.95
C LEU A 125 6.25 20.57 -0.22
N GLY A 126 5.69 20.30 0.96
CA GLY A 126 4.88 21.24 1.72
C GLY A 126 5.52 22.62 1.85
N ASP A 127 4.72 23.65 1.61
CA ASP A 127 5.10 25.06 1.67
C ASP A 127 4.02 25.84 2.43
N PRO A 128 4.35 26.47 3.57
CA PRO A 128 3.40 27.28 4.35
C PRO A 128 2.72 28.41 3.57
N GLN A 129 3.25 28.82 2.41
CA GLN A 129 2.64 29.84 1.55
C GLN A 129 1.57 29.29 0.60
N ARG A 130 1.43 27.97 0.48
CA ARG A 130 0.47 27.31 -0.42
C ARG A 130 -0.30 26.19 0.26
N SER A 131 0.36 25.08 0.54
CA SER A 131 -0.23 23.92 1.20
C SER A 131 0.87 23.09 1.87
N GLY A 132 0.56 22.58 3.06
CA GLY A 132 1.54 21.93 3.92
C GLY A 132 2.44 22.91 4.66
N THR A 133 3.49 22.38 5.27
CA THR A 133 4.40 23.11 6.13
C THR A 133 5.84 22.63 5.97
N PHE A 134 6.78 23.44 6.44
CA PHE A 134 8.20 23.11 6.52
C PHE A 134 8.75 23.53 7.88
N ASP A 135 9.61 22.69 8.45
CA ASP A 135 10.47 23.10 9.55
C ASP A 135 11.78 22.32 9.56
N TYR A 136 12.79 22.87 10.25
CA TYR A 136 14.12 22.25 10.34
C TYR A 136 14.20 21.00 11.24
N ALA A 137 13.10 20.58 11.88
CA ALA A 137 13.04 19.31 12.59
C ALA A 137 12.63 18.16 11.66
N PHE A 138 11.64 18.39 10.80
CA PHE A 138 10.95 17.33 10.06
C PHE A 138 10.99 17.53 8.54
N GLY A 139 11.59 18.60 8.05
CA GLY A 139 11.60 18.93 6.63
C GLY A 139 10.20 19.29 6.12
N ASN A 140 9.98 19.06 4.82
CA ASN A 140 8.71 19.30 4.16
C ASN A 140 7.66 18.29 4.63
N SER A 141 6.44 18.75 4.90
CA SER A 141 5.28 17.87 5.03
C SER A 141 4.71 17.50 3.67
N LEU A 142 3.64 16.70 3.68
CA LEU A 142 2.74 16.63 2.53
C LEU A 142 2.14 18.00 2.21
N GLY A 143 2.08 18.31 0.91
CA GLY A 143 1.37 19.43 0.31
C GLY A 143 0.76 19.01 -1.03
N TYR A 144 -0.30 19.68 -1.46
CA TYR A 144 -0.86 19.49 -2.81
C TYR A 144 0.19 19.81 -3.87
N VAL A 145 0.14 19.12 -5.00
CA VAL A 145 1.04 19.36 -6.13
C VAL A 145 0.29 19.65 -7.41
N ILE A 146 0.95 20.33 -8.33
CA ILE A 146 0.48 20.47 -9.72
C ILE A 146 0.52 19.11 -10.44
N GLY A 147 -0.07 19.05 -11.64
CA GLY A 147 -0.27 17.81 -12.41
C GLY A 147 0.96 16.93 -12.59
N ASP A 148 2.18 17.47 -12.72
CA ASP A 148 3.42 16.69 -12.90
C ASP A 148 4.11 16.29 -11.58
N GLY A 149 3.52 16.65 -10.44
CA GLY A 149 4.08 16.42 -9.11
C GLY A 149 5.31 17.26 -8.75
N SER A 150 5.77 18.17 -9.62
CA SER A 150 7.06 18.86 -9.46
C SER A 150 7.04 20.06 -8.51
N ARG A 151 5.87 20.64 -8.26
CA ARG A 151 5.71 21.88 -7.49
C ARG A 151 4.46 21.87 -6.64
N VAL A 152 4.56 22.50 -5.48
CA VAL A 152 3.43 22.68 -4.55
C VAL A 152 2.33 23.57 -5.13
N ALA A 153 1.10 23.15 -4.96
CA ALA A 153 -0.14 23.84 -5.33
C ALA A 153 -0.90 24.27 -4.06
N ALA A 154 -1.85 25.19 -4.20
CA ALA A 154 -2.72 25.58 -3.08
C ALA A 154 -3.82 24.53 -2.81
N ASP A 155 -4.25 23.83 -3.86
CA ASP A 155 -5.36 22.88 -3.85
C ASP A 155 -5.02 21.63 -4.67
N SER A 156 -5.81 20.56 -4.49
CA SER A 156 -5.66 19.31 -5.25
C SER A 156 -5.90 19.56 -6.75
N THR A 157 -4.96 19.13 -7.58
CA THR A 157 -5.10 19.15 -9.04
C THR A 157 -4.96 17.72 -9.58
N PRO A 158 -5.69 17.34 -10.65
CA PRO A 158 -5.51 16.04 -11.26
C PRO A 158 -4.06 15.84 -11.74
N PHE A 159 -3.49 14.67 -11.42
CA PHE A 159 -2.21 14.22 -11.96
C PHE A 159 -2.26 14.17 -13.50
N ASP A 160 -1.23 14.65 -14.19
CA ASP A 160 -1.24 14.72 -15.66
C ASP A 160 -0.90 13.39 -16.35
N GLY A 161 -0.42 12.42 -15.58
CA GLY A 161 -0.12 11.08 -16.05
C GLY A 161 1.36 10.82 -16.21
N THR A 162 2.25 11.78 -16.01
CA THR A 162 3.69 11.59 -16.21
C THR A 162 4.51 11.95 -14.97
N LEU A 163 5.25 10.97 -14.46
CA LEU A 163 6.37 11.18 -13.54
C LEU A 163 7.65 10.92 -14.34
N GLU A 164 8.31 11.99 -14.80
CA GLU A 164 9.37 11.87 -15.83
C GLU A 164 10.63 11.14 -15.32
N THR A 165 11.01 11.35 -14.06
CA THR A 165 12.23 10.80 -13.46
C THR A 165 11.95 10.20 -12.07
N SER A 166 12.94 9.54 -11.47
CA SER A 166 12.85 9.03 -10.10
C SER A 166 12.92 10.13 -9.02
N GLU A 167 13.20 11.37 -9.42
CA GLU A 167 13.05 12.56 -8.56
C GLU A 167 11.59 12.98 -8.38
N ARG A 168 10.67 12.40 -9.15
CA ARG A 168 9.24 12.69 -9.06
C ARG A 168 8.55 11.56 -8.31
N GLU A 169 8.09 11.89 -7.11
CA GLU A 169 7.28 11.03 -6.28
C GLU A 169 6.01 11.77 -5.86
N ILE A 170 4.88 11.09 -5.97
CA ILE A 170 3.60 11.57 -5.45
C ILE A 170 2.99 10.55 -4.50
N ALA A 171 2.38 11.06 -3.44
CA ALA A 171 1.52 10.32 -2.53
C ALA A 171 0.06 10.58 -2.91
N VAL A 172 -0.71 9.52 -3.12
CA VAL A 172 -2.12 9.57 -3.51
C VAL A 172 -2.99 9.04 -2.37
N PHE A 173 -3.94 9.86 -1.95
CA PHE A 173 -4.90 9.61 -0.87
C PHE A 173 -6.33 9.69 -1.41
N THR A 174 -7.30 9.40 -0.54
CA THR A 174 -8.69 9.80 -0.80
C THR A 174 -8.78 11.33 -0.87
N GLU A 175 -9.84 11.87 -1.48
CA GLU A 175 -10.13 13.32 -1.45
C GLU A 175 -10.66 13.82 -0.09
N LYS A 176 -10.87 12.90 0.87
CA LYS A 176 -11.40 13.25 2.18
C LYS A 176 -10.26 13.79 3.06
N GLU A 177 -10.32 15.09 3.34
CA GLU A 177 -9.42 15.73 4.31
C GLU A 177 -9.55 15.13 5.71
N CYS A 178 -8.46 15.14 6.45
CA CYS A 178 -8.42 14.67 7.82
C CYS A 178 -9.26 15.54 8.75
N ASP A 179 -10.11 14.89 9.55
CA ASP A 179 -10.82 15.50 10.68
C ASP A 179 -10.26 14.94 12.01
N ASP A 180 -10.91 15.21 13.13
CA ASP A 180 -10.54 14.73 14.47
C ASP A 180 -10.41 13.19 14.58
N ASN A 181 -10.93 12.43 13.62
CA ASN A 181 -10.80 10.96 13.57
C ASN A 181 -9.55 10.48 12.83
N CYS A 182 -8.75 11.36 12.24
CA CYS A 182 -7.37 11.00 11.88
C CYS A 182 -6.55 10.95 13.18
N GLU A 183 -6.08 9.76 13.56
CA GLU A 183 -5.33 9.54 14.82
C GLU A 183 -4.33 10.66 15.13
N TYR A 184 -3.48 10.99 14.16
CA TYR A 184 -2.63 12.16 14.18
C TYR A 184 -2.20 12.54 12.76
N ALA A 185 -2.11 13.84 12.51
CA ALA A 185 -1.46 14.44 11.36
C ALA A 185 -0.53 15.55 11.86
N ARG A 186 0.62 15.73 11.20
CA ARG A 186 1.53 16.83 11.51
C ARG A 186 0.76 18.16 11.43
N PRO A 187 0.85 19.04 12.44
CA PRO A 187 0.20 20.34 12.39
C PRO A 187 0.57 21.11 11.12
N ASP A 188 -0.42 21.80 10.53
CA ASP A 188 -0.31 22.58 9.29
C ASP A 188 0.12 21.77 8.04
N ALA A 189 0.19 20.44 8.12
CA ALA A 189 0.37 19.58 6.96
C ALA A 189 -0.94 19.40 6.19
N THR A 190 -0.85 19.22 4.87
CA THR A 190 -2.00 18.77 4.08
C THR A 190 -2.21 17.28 4.36
N ALA A 191 -3.35 16.91 4.94
CA ALA A 191 -3.59 15.54 5.39
C ALA A 191 -4.97 15.04 4.94
N HIS A 192 -4.97 13.83 4.38
CA HIS A 192 -6.15 13.15 3.87
C HIS A 192 -6.24 11.73 4.46
N TYR A 193 -7.44 11.15 4.40
CA TYR A 193 -7.63 9.73 4.71
C TYR A 193 -6.99 8.84 3.63
N GLY A 194 -6.41 7.73 4.06
CA GLY A 194 -6.16 6.59 3.18
C GLY A 194 -7.44 5.77 2.95
N TRP A 195 -7.36 4.77 2.07
CA TRP A 195 -8.45 3.81 1.89
C TRP A 195 -8.42 2.77 3.01
N ASP A 196 -9.44 2.81 3.86
CA ASP A 196 -9.66 1.91 4.98
C ASP A 196 -10.39 0.62 4.55
N GLY A 197 -10.61 -0.26 5.53
CA GLY A 197 -11.30 -1.52 5.35
C GLY A 197 -10.38 -2.68 4.96
N PRO A 198 -10.77 -3.93 5.30
CA PRO A 198 -9.96 -5.11 5.04
C PRO A 198 -10.00 -5.56 3.57
N SER A 199 -11.05 -5.17 2.84
CA SER A 199 -11.30 -5.57 1.45
C SER A 199 -11.30 -4.37 0.51
N LYS A 200 -10.20 -4.20 -0.22
CA LYS A 200 -9.98 -3.09 -1.16
C LYS A 200 -9.07 -3.52 -2.30
N ALA A 201 -9.32 -3.00 -3.49
CA ALA A 201 -8.54 -3.29 -4.67
C ALA A 201 -8.09 -1.99 -5.36
N PHE A 202 -6.87 -1.97 -5.87
CA PHE A 202 -6.25 -0.84 -6.54
C PHE A 202 -5.75 -1.30 -7.88
N PHE A 203 -6.22 -0.70 -8.96
CA PHE A 203 -5.80 -1.03 -10.32
C PHE A 203 -5.12 0.18 -10.96
N ILE A 204 -4.09 -0.09 -11.75
CA ILE A 204 -3.31 0.92 -12.46
C ILE A 204 -3.00 0.45 -13.88
N GLU A 205 -3.05 1.36 -14.86
CA GLU A 205 -2.53 1.14 -16.20
C GLU A 205 -1.36 2.08 -16.45
N PHE A 206 -0.20 1.52 -16.80
CA PHE A 206 1.05 2.28 -16.80
C PHE A 206 2.12 1.71 -17.74
N GLN A 207 3.09 2.56 -18.07
CA GLN A 207 4.30 2.29 -18.83
C GLN A 207 5.50 2.82 -18.05
N MET A 208 6.63 2.12 -18.12
CA MET A 208 7.86 2.46 -17.38
C MET A 208 9.05 2.46 -18.35
N ASP A 209 9.19 3.51 -19.16
CA ASP A 209 10.37 3.68 -20.01
C ASP A 209 11.60 4.09 -19.19
N HIS A 210 12.79 3.89 -19.75
CA HIS A 210 14.05 4.26 -19.11
C HIS A 210 14.32 5.76 -19.20
N TYR A 211 14.39 6.42 -18.04
CA TYR A 211 14.86 7.79 -17.93
C TYR A 211 15.66 7.96 -16.64
N ASP A 212 16.80 8.63 -16.77
CA ASP A 212 17.61 9.01 -15.64
C ASP A 212 17.11 10.30 -14.99
N ASN A 213 17.48 10.50 -13.73
CA ASN A 213 17.33 11.78 -13.07
C ASN A 213 18.14 12.87 -13.80
N TYR A 214 17.77 14.12 -13.58
CA TYR A 214 18.51 15.22 -14.18
C TYR A 214 19.80 15.50 -13.44
N GLY A 215 20.91 15.60 -14.16
CA GLY A 215 22.20 16.00 -13.59
C GLY A 215 22.86 14.87 -12.79
N SER A 216 23.24 15.13 -11.54
CA SER A 216 23.81 14.10 -10.66
C SER A 216 22.76 13.58 -9.70
N ASP A 217 22.75 12.27 -9.48
CA ASP A 217 21.72 11.63 -8.65
C ASP A 217 21.78 12.04 -7.17
N GLN A 218 22.87 12.68 -6.71
CA GLN A 218 23.08 13.08 -5.30
C GLN A 218 22.82 11.96 -4.26
N GLY A 219 22.93 10.69 -4.67
CA GLY A 219 22.65 9.53 -3.84
C GLY A 219 21.20 9.02 -3.90
N MET A 220 20.33 9.66 -4.68
CA MET A 220 18.99 9.17 -5.01
C MET A 220 19.05 8.02 -6.01
N LEU A 221 18.01 7.18 -6.01
CA LEU A 221 17.82 6.18 -7.06
C LEU A 221 17.48 6.89 -8.38
N SER A 222 18.09 6.43 -9.49
CA SER A 222 17.81 6.88 -10.85
C SER A 222 17.25 5.71 -11.66
N ASP A 223 16.33 6.01 -12.57
CA ASP A 223 15.70 5.02 -13.44
C ASP A 223 15.03 3.86 -12.65
N ALA A 224 14.39 4.22 -11.55
CA ALA A 224 13.89 3.33 -10.51
C ALA A 224 12.40 3.53 -10.24
N PRO A 225 11.50 3.32 -11.23
CA PRO A 225 10.07 3.52 -11.01
C PRO A 225 9.48 2.53 -10.02
N ALA A 226 8.41 2.96 -9.34
CA ALA A 226 7.80 2.20 -8.26
C ALA A 226 6.34 2.57 -8.05
N TRP A 227 5.57 1.59 -7.55
CA TRP A 227 4.24 1.79 -7.01
C TRP A 227 4.11 1.02 -5.70
N TRP A 228 3.83 1.74 -4.62
CA TRP A 228 3.81 1.16 -3.27
C TRP A 228 2.73 1.75 -2.37
N PHE A 229 2.57 1.14 -1.20
CA PHE A 229 1.49 1.39 -0.27
C PHE A 229 2.05 1.54 1.13
N LEU A 230 1.96 2.75 1.67
CA LEU A 230 2.18 3.01 3.09
C LEU A 230 0.85 3.02 3.83
N ASN A 231 0.88 2.59 5.10
CA ASN A 231 -0.15 2.99 6.05
C ASN A 231 -0.22 4.53 6.10
N ALA A 232 -1.42 5.11 5.96
CA ALA A 232 -1.61 6.56 5.88
C ALA A 232 -1.06 7.33 7.10
N ALA A 233 -0.91 6.69 8.26
CA ALA A 233 -0.25 7.30 9.42
C ALA A 233 1.22 7.67 9.17
N ILE A 234 1.91 6.99 8.25
CA ILE A 234 3.32 7.23 7.95
C ILE A 234 3.52 8.59 7.28
N PRO A 235 2.99 8.82 6.06
CA PRO A 235 3.20 10.08 5.35
C PRO A 235 2.46 11.28 5.97
N ARG A 236 1.39 11.07 6.77
CA ARG A 236 0.74 12.16 7.53
C ARG A 236 1.63 12.75 8.64
N ILE A 237 2.67 12.03 9.06
CA ILE A 237 3.57 12.45 10.13
C ILE A 237 4.92 12.85 9.53
N LEU A 238 5.64 11.85 9.01
CA LEU A 238 6.97 12.00 8.43
C LEU A 238 7.31 10.71 7.67
N GLN A 239 7.18 10.74 6.35
CA GLN A 239 7.53 9.59 5.50
C GLN A 239 9.03 9.32 5.53
N TYR A 240 9.84 10.38 5.41
CA TYR A 240 11.29 10.28 5.33
C TYR A 240 11.98 11.05 6.46
N GLY A 241 12.93 10.40 7.11
CA GLY A 241 13.80 11.02 8.11
C GLY A 241 13.37 10.80 9.56
N ASN A 242 14.00 11.56 10.44
CA ASN A 242 13.88 11.47 11.89
C ASN A 242 13.63 12.88 12.47
N ASP A 243 13.28 12.95 13.75
CA ASP A 243 13.30 14.23 14.47
C ASP A 243 14.73 14.77 14.68
N ARG A 244 14.83 15.94 15.31
CA ARG A 244 16.12 16.58 15.67
C ARG A 244 17.01 15.76 16.60
N LYS A 245 16.47 14.74 17.25
CA LYS A 245 17.20 13.81 18.13
C LYS A 245 17.51 12.50 17.41
N ASN A 246 17.32 12.45 16.10
CA ASN A 246 17.49 11.27 15.27
C ASN A 246 16.58 10.10 15.67
N ILE A 247 15.35 10.42 16.10
CA ILE A 247 14.31 9.45 16.45
C ILE A 247 13.28 9.35 15.30
N PRO A 248 13.02 8.13 14.78
CA PRO A 248 11.94 7.92 13.82
C PRO A 248 10.59 8.38 14.37
N CYS A 249 9.86 9.17 13.60
CA CYS A 249 8.59 9.77 14.05
C CYS A 249 7.35 9.07 13.51
N SER A 250 7.46 8.40 12.37
CA SER A 250 6.36 7.62 11.82
C SER A 250 6.39 6.21 12.33
N CYS A 251 5.23 5.56 12.28
CA CYS A 251 5.08 4.18 12.70
C CYS A 251 5.64 3.17 11.68
N TRP A 252 6.32 3.62 10.61
CA TRP A 252 7.00 2.72 9.67
C TRP A 252 8.04 1.87 10.42
N SER A 253 8.87 2.50 11.26
CA SER A 253 9.87 1.85 12.09
C SER A 253 9.28 0.99 13.22
N THR A 254 7.97 1.06 13.45
CA THR A 254 7.27 0.32 14.50
C THR A 254 6.19 -0.62 13.93
N GLY A 255 6.24 -0.93 12.63
CA GLY A 255 5.45 -2.01 12.04
C GLY A 255 4.07 -1.63 11.51
N CYS A 256 3.84 -0.34 11.17
CA CYS A 256 2.62 0.07 10.45
C CYS A 256 2.51 -0.50 9.04
N GLY A 257 3.64 -0.84 8.43
CA GLY A 257 3.70 -1.55 7.16
C GLY A 257 3.87 -0.65 5.94
N GLU A 258 4.62 -1.19 5.01
CA GLU A 258 4.77 -0.79 3.62
C GLU A 258 4.62 -2.04 2.75
N PHE A 259 3.89 -1.90 1.66
CA PHE A 259 3.79 -2.93 0.62
C PHE A 259 4.19 -2.33 -0.72
N ASP A 260 5.28 -2.83 -1.27
CA ASP A 260 5.76 -2.51 -2.59
C ASP A 260 5.05 -3.44 -3.56
N ALA A 261 4.08 -2.90 -4.30
CA ALA A 261 3.37 -3.67 -5.32
C ALA A 261 4.27 -3.96 -6.52
N PHE A 262 5.13 -2.99 -6.83
CA PHE A 262 6.33 -3.24 -7.59
C PHE A 262 7.38 -2.16 -7.34
N GLU A 263 8.64 -2.57 -7.31
CA GLU A 263 9.78 -1.67 -7.37
C GLU A 263 10.84 -2.15 -8.37
N ILE A 264 11.41 -1.18 -9.08
CA ILE A 264 12.70 -1.31 -9.76
C ILE A 264 13.73 -0.60 -8.88
N LEU A 265 14.65 -1.35 -8.29
CA LEU A 265 15.65 -0.83 -7.33
C LEU A 265 17.05 -0.66 -7.93
N GLY A 266 17.15 -0.61 -9.26
CA GLY A 266 18.42 -0.45 -9.94
C GLY A 266 18.26 0.20 -11.32
N ARG A 267 19.17 1.11 -11.63
CA ARG A 267 19.26 1.74 -12.94
C ARG A 267 19.41 0.67 -14.04
N GLY A 268 18.53 0.71 -15.03
CA GLY A 268 18.49 -0.27 -16.12
C GLY A 268 17.95 -1.66 -15.74
N GLU A 269 17.52 -1.89 -14.50
CA GLU A 269 16.88 -3.16 -14.13
C GLU A 269 15.48 -3.25 -14.76
N VAL A 270 15.10 -4.47 -15.10
CA VAL A 270 13.88 -4.77 -15.85
C VAL A 270 12.92 -5.65 -15.07
N ARG A 271 13.31 -6.21 -13.92
CA ARG A 271 12.44 -7.04 -13.08
C ARG A 271 11.76 -6.19 -12.02
N ALA A 272 10.47 -5.95 -12.20
CA ALA A 272 9.62 -5.27 -11.23
C ALA A 272 9.16 -6.28 -10.18
N LYS A 273 9.54 -6.06 -8.92
CA LYS A 273 9.35 -7.04 -7.83
C LYS A 273 8.50 -6.47 -6.70
N SER A 274 7.76 -7.35 -6.04
CA SER A 274 6.96 -7.01 -4.86
C SER A 274 7.70 -7.29 -3.56
N THR A 275 7.55 -6.42 -2.57
CA THR A 275 8.15 -6.58 -1.23
C THR A 275 7.17 -6.12 -0.16
N ILE A 276 7.26 -6.71 1.03
CA ILE A 276 6.56 -6.22 2.22
C ILE A 276 7.58 -5.83 3.30
N HIS A 277 7.36 -4.67 3.89
CA HIS A 277 8.15 -4.14 4.99
C HIS A 277 7.24 -3.82 6.18
N ARG A 278 7.22 -4.70 7.17
CA ARG A 278 6.53 -4.47 8.44
C ARG A 278 7.49 -4.75 9.58
N GLN A 279 8.23 -3.70 9.95
CA GLN A 279 9.36 -3.78 10.88
C GLN A 279 9.03 -4.61 12.13
N GLY A 280 9.85 -5.63 12.39
CA GLY A 280 9.74 -6.48 13.57
C GLY A 280 8.56 -7.45 13.56
N ASN A 281 7.94 -7.65 12.40
CA ASN A 281 6.81 -8.57 12.23
C ASN A 281 6.92 -9.38 10.92
N LEU A 282 6.77 -8.72 9.76
CA LEU A 282 6.70 -9.38 8.47
C LEU A 282 7.53 -8.60 7.45
N GLU A 283 8.66 -9.17 7.05
CA GLU A 283 9.61 -8.56 6.13
C GLU A 283 10.03 -9.60 5.08
N GLY A 284 9.95 -9.26 3.80
CA GLY A 284 10.35 -10.18 2.74
C GLY A 284 9.86 -9.79 1.35
N GLY A 285 10.57 -10.28 0.34
CA GLY A 285 10.19 -10.14 -1.06
C GLY A 285 9.61 -11.42 -1.64
N ASP A 286 8.84 -11.28 -2.71
CA ASP A 286 8.47 -12.40 -3.59
C ASP A 286 9.54 -12.56 -4.68
N SER A 287 9.82 -13.79 -5.10
CA SER A 287 10.74 -14.05 -6.22
C SER A 287 10.07 -13.87 -7.58
N ASN A 288 8.74 -13.84 -7.62
CA ASN A 288 7.93 -13.52 -8.78
C ASN A 288 8.12 -12.04 -9.18
N TYR A 289 8.05 -11.79 -10.49
CA TYR A 289 8.27 -10.48 -11.08
C TYR A 289 7.57 -10.40 -12.42
N PHE A 290 7.23 -9.17 -12.84
CA PHE A 290 6.94 -8.89 -14.24
C PHE A 290 8.08 -8.09 -14.86
N LEU A 291 8.18 -8.18 -16.19
CA LEU A 291 9.13 -7.38 -16.94
C LEU A 291 8.61 -5.95 -17.06
N ARG A 292 9.48 -4.99 -16.73
CA ARG A 292 9.28 -3.56 -16.89
C ARG A 292 8.63 -3.26 -18.26
N PRO A 293 7.45 -2.64 -18.30
CA PRO A 293 6.72 -2.37 -19.52
C PRO A 293 7.35 -1.16 -20.24
N VAL A 294 8.40 -1.42 -21.03
CA VAL A 294 9.06 -0.41 -21.88
C VAL A 294 8.37 -0.33 -23.24
N GLY A 295 8.01 0.86 -23.68
CA GLY A 295 7.38 1.13 -24.97
C GLY A 295 5.93 0.63 -25.10
N ARG A 296 5.32 0.16 -24.02
CA ARG A 296 3.93 -0.29 -23.96
C ARG A 296 3.34 -0.08 -22.57
N ALA A 297 2.03 0.10 -22.49
CA ALA A 297 1.31 0.06 -21.22
C ALA A 297 0.92 -1.38 -20.86
N ILE A 298 0.82 -1.65 -19.56
CA ILE A 298 0.18 -2.85 -19.00
C ILE A 298 -0.79 -2.44 -17.89
N LYS A 299 -1.69 -3.35 -17.52
CA LYS A 299 -2.58 -3.20 -16.39
C LYS A 299 -2.10 -4.06 -15.22
N PHE A 300 -2.24 -3.56 -14.01
CA PHE A 300 -1.81 -4.27 -12.81
C PHE A 300 -2.78 -4.01 -11.66
N ALA A 301 -3.02 -5.04 -10.85
CA ALA A 301 -3.91 -5.01 -9.71
C ALA A 301 -3.17 -5.29 -8.41
N VAL A 302 -3.59 -4.63 -7.34
CA VAL A 302 -3.31 -5.00 -5.96
C VAL A 302 -4.63 -5.18 -5.24
N VAL A 303 -4.86 -6.37 -4.70
CA VAL A 303 -6.08 -6.71 -3.96
C VAL A 303 -5.71 -7.07 -2.53
N PHE A 304 -6.19 -6.27 -1.59
CA PHE A 304 -6.21 -6.60 -0.16
C PHE A 304 -7.53 -7.30 0.11
N HIS A 305 -7.50 -8.59 0.45
CA HIS A 305 -8.70 -9.35 0.76
C HIS A 305 -8.38 -10.56 1.63
N ASN A 306 -9.22 -10.84 2.64
CA ASN A 306 -9.08 -11.98 3.55
C ASN A 306 -7.64 -12.14 4.12
N TRP A 307 -7.07 -11.04 4.62
CA TRP A 307 -5.71 -11.02 5.20
C TRP A 307 -4.58 -11.40 4.24
N ASN A 308 -4.83 -11.29 2.94
CA ASN A 308 -3.84 -11.47 1.89
C ASN A 308 -3.72 -10.21 1.05
N ILE A 309 -2.52 -10.00 0.49
CA ILE A 309 -2.26 -9.04 -0.57
C ILE A 309 -1.90 -9.84 -1.82
N THR A 310 -2.70 -9.68 -2.87
CA THR A 310 -2.42 -10.22 -4.19
C THR A 310 -2.01 -9.09 -5.11
N ALA A 311 -0.87 -9.22 -5.77
CA ALA A 311 -0.37 -8.28 -6.78
C ALA A 311 -0.20 -9.01 -8.11
N ARG A 312 -0.78 -8.50 -9.21
CA ARG A 312 -0.86 -9.25 -10.47
C ARG A 312 -0.95 -8.37 -11.71
N VAL A 313 -0.27 -8.77 -12.78
CA VAL A 313 -0.52 -8.23 -14.13
C VAL A 313 -1.90 -8.67 -14.62
N LEU A 314 -2.69 -7.74 -15.14
CA LEU A 314 -4.01 -8.02 -15.71
C LEU A 314 -3.93 -8.13 -17.23
N ASP A 315 -4.92 -8.80 -17.83
CA ASP A 315 -5.10 -8.81 -19.28
C ASP A 315 -5.31 -7.39 -19.85
N ASP A 316 -4.75 -7.13 -21.03
CA ASP A 316 -4.88 -5.85 -21.73
C ASP A 316 -6.35 -5.42 -21.92
N GLY A 317 -7.26 -6.39 -22.06
CA GLY A 317 -8.70 -6.16 -22.24
C GLY A 317 -9.47 -5.87 -20.95
N PHE A 318 -8.84 -5.94 -19.76
CA PHE A 318 -9.54 -5.77 -18.49
C PHE A 318 -10.08 -4.34 -18.34
N ASP A 319 -11.37 -4.19 -18.07
CA ASP A 319 -12.03 -2.89 -17.92
C ASP A 319 -12.02 -2.41 -16.46
N PHE A 320 -11.62 -1.16 -16.23
CA PHE A 320 -11.68 -0.51 -14.91
C PHE A 320 -13.09 0.06 -14.70
N GLY A 321 -14.13 -0.74 -14.90
CA GLY A 321 -15.53 -0.32 -14.85
C GLY A 321 -15.96 0.20 -13.47
N ALA A 322 -17.19 0.73 -13.37
CA ALA A 322 -17.72 1.30 -12.12
C ALA A 322 -17.91 0.25 -11.00
N SER A 323 -17.93 -1.04 -11.34
CA SER A 323 -18.07 -2.14 -10.41
C SER A 323 -17.38 -3.40 -10.93
N LEU A 324 -16.95 -4.27 -10.01
CA LEU A 324 -16.44 -5.60 -10.32
C LEU A 324 -17.34 -6.65 -9.68
N THR A 325 -17.60 -7.70 -10.42
CA THR A 325 -18.26 -8.90 -9.90
C THR A 325 -17.31 -9.66 -8.99
N GLN A 326 -17.85 -10.45 -8.06
CA GLN A 326 -17.03 -11.34 -7.23
C GLN A 326 -16.20 -12.31 -8.09
N ALA A 327 -16.75 -12.81 -9.20
CA ALA A 327 -16.02 -13.70 -10.12
C ALA A 327 -14.78 -13.05 -10.74
N GLN A 328 -14.84 -11.75 -11.08
CA GLN A 328 -13.66 -11.03 -11.57
C GLN A 328 -12.59 -10.88 -10.49
N ILE A 329 -12.97 -10.67 -9.23
CA ILE A 329 -12.03 -10.62 -8.10
C ILE A 329 -11.45 -12.00 -7.81
N ASP A 330 -12.28 -13.05 -7.80
CA ASP A 330 -11.84 -14.42 -7.58
C ASP A 330 -10.83 -14.87 -8.65
N ASP A 331 -11.03 -14.45 -9.91
CA ASP A 331 -10.09 -14.71 -11.00
C ASP A 331 -8.74 -14.00 -10.79
N ILE A 332 -8.75 -12.74 -10.34
CA ILE A 332 -7.53 -12.00 -9.98
C ILE A 332 -6.79 -12.70 -8.83
N LEU A 333 -7.53 -13.16 -7.81
CA LEU A 333 -7.00 -13.83 -6.62
C LEU A 333 -6.56 -15.29 -6.86
N ALA A 334 -6.94 -15.88 -8.00
CA ALA A 334 -6.63 -17.27 -8.30
C ALA A 334 -5.11 -17.46 -8.41
N TYR A 335 -4.58 -18.32 -7.54
CA TYR A 335 -3.16 -18.67 -7.56
C TYR A 335 -2.87 -19.72 -8.62
N ASP A 336 -1.93 -19.43 -9.50
CA ASP A 336 -1.31 -20.37 -10.44
C ASP A 336 0.18 -20.47 -10.12
N ALA A 337 0.65 -21.67 -9.78
CA ALA A 337 2.06 -21.93 -9.46
C ALA A 337 3.01 -21.75 -10.66
N SER A 338 2.47 -21.63 -11.87
CA SER A 338 3.22 -21.38 -13.10
C SER A 338 3.17 -19.91 -13.55
N ASP A 339 2.39 -19.06 -12.88
CA ASP A 339 2.34 -17.62 -13.13
C ASP A 339 3.37 -16.88 -12.28
N TYR A 340 4.52 -16.56 -12.88
CA TYR A 340 5.59 -15.81 -12.24
C TYR A 340 5.35 -14.29 -12.19
N SER A 341 4.23 -13.79 -12.73
CA SER A 341 3.85 -12.37 -12.75
C SER A 341 2.84 -12.01 -11.66
N HIS A 342 2.61 -12.95 -10.74
CA HIS A 342 1.70 -12.86 -9.62
C HIS A 342 2.47 -12.97 -8.30
N SER A 343 2.19 -12.10 -7.32
CA SER A 343 2.72 -12.22 -5.96
C SER A 343 1.59 -12.33 -4.94
N LEU A 344 1.77 -13.19 -3.94
CA LEU A 344 0.81 -13.42 -2.86
C LEU A 344 1.49 -13.31 -1.50
N PHE A 345 1.02 -12.39 -0.68
CA PHE A 345 1.53 -12.15 0.67
C PHE A 345 0.44 -12.39 1.71
N SER A 346 0.67 -13.34 2.61
CA SER A 346 -0.17 -13.52 3.80
C SER A 346 0.23 -12.51 4.87
N ILE A 347 -0.70 -11.65 5.29
CA ILE A 347 -0.41 -10.56 6.25
C ILE A 347 -0.58 -11.04 7.71
N GLY A 348 -1.27 -12.17 7.90
CA GLY A 348 -1.63 -12.71 9.22
C GLY A 348 -2.73 -11.89 9.90
N ASP A 349 -3.39 -12.52 10.89
CA ASP A 349 -4.36 -11.85 11.77
C ASP A 349 -3.69 -10.90 12.78
#